data_AF-M6E233-F1
#
_entry.id   AF-M6E233-F1
#
_cell.length_a   1.000
_cell.length_b   1.000
_cell.length_c   1.000
_cell.angle_alpha   90.00
_cell.angle_beta   90.00
_cell.angle_gamma   90.00
#
_symmetry.space_group_name_H-M   'P 1'
#
loop_
_entity.id
_entity.type
_entity.pdbx_description
1 polymer ?
#
loop_
_entity_poly.entity_id
_entity_poly.type
_entity_poly.pdbx_seq_one_letter_code
_entity_poly.pdbx_strand_id
1 'polypeptide(L)'
;MQDKPTSTDLLEAIQDFLMKEVLPQFKDKELLSYKTLVSWNMLGVVSREIRSGEELLDKELGRLVELLNKNLVIPPTLDKKKNLAHVWNVELRDKIRREKLSSENSRYWNHVKETVKEKVEVINPRFITER
;
A
#
# COMPACT_ATOMS: atom_id res chain seq x y z
N MET A 1 -7.34 28.65 -4.79
CA MET A 1 -6.88 27.50 -4.00
C MET A 1 -7.61 27.57 -2.68
N GLN A 2 -8.31 26.51 -2.28
CA GLN A 2 -8.94 26.46 -0.96
C GLN A 2 -7.87 25.93 0.00
N ASP A 3 -7.44 26.73 0.96
CA ASP A 3 -6.41 26.42 1.98
C ASP A 3 -6.92 25.41 3.01
N LYS A 4 -7.43 24.27 2.56
CA LYS A 4 -7.90 23.20 3.43
C LYS A 4 -6.76 22.19 3.63
N PRO A 5 -6.53 21.73 4.87
CA PRO A 5 -5.60 20.64 5.12
C PRO A 5 -6.02 19.40 4.31
N THR A 6 -5.03 18.71 3.77
CA THR A 6 -5.23 17.43 3.08
C THR A 6 -5.60 16.34 4.07
N SER A 7 -6.13 15.21 3.59
CA SER A 7 -6.39 14.05 4.46
C SER A 7 -5.13 13.60 5.20
N THR A 8 -3.95 13.68 4.56
CA THR A 8 -2.69 13.31 5.20
C THR A 8 -2.28 14.28 6.29
N ASP A 9 -2.51 15.59 6.11
CA ASP A 9 -2.24 16.60 7.14
C ASP A 9 -3.12 16.37 8.38
N LEU A 10 -4.39 16.03 8.15
CA LEU A 10 -5.33 15.71 9.24
C LEU A 10 -4.90 14.45 10.01
N LEU A 11 -4.50 13.40 9.30
CA LEU A 11 -4.03 12.16 9.92
C LEU A 11 -2.75 12.36 10.74
N GLU A 12 -1.84 13.21 10.26
CA GLU A 12 -0.61 13.58 10.99
C GLU A 12 -0.91 14.40 12.25
N ALA A 13 -1.84 15.35 12.18
CA ALA A 13 -2.26 16.11 13.35
C ALA A 13 -2.87 15.19 14.44
N ILE A 14 -3.65 14.18 14.04
CA ILE A 14 -4.20 13.19 14.98
C ILE A 14 -3.08 12.32 15.57
N GLN A 15 -2.11 11.88 14.77
CA GLN A 15 -0.95 11.14 15.25
C GLN A 15 -0.17 11.93 16.31
N ASP A 16 0.07 13.21 16.05
CA ASP A 16 0.75 14.11 16.98
C ASP A 16 -0.03 14.24 18.30
N PHE A 17 -1.34 14.43 18.23
CA PHE A 17 -2.20 14.47 19.41
C PHE A 17 -2.13 13.15 20.21
N LEU A 18 -2.21 12.01 19.53
CA LEU A 18 -2.14 10.70 20.19
C LEU A 18 -0.82 10.51 20.95
N MET A 19 0.30 10.97 20.39
CA MET A 19 1.62 10.79 21.01
C MET A 19 1.94 11.83 22.07
N LYS A 20 1.61 13.11 21.83
CA LYS A 20 1.98 14.22 22.70
C LYS A 20 1.02 14.40 23.87
N GLU A 21 -0.27 14.18 23.64
CA GLU A 21 -1.31 14.48 24.62
C GLU A 21 -1.97 13.23 25.20
N VAL A 22 -2.27 12.22 24.39
CA VAL A 22 -3.03 11.04 24.84
C VAL A 22 -2.16 9.97 25.50
N LEU A 23 -1.09 9.53 24.84
CA LEU A 23 -0.22 8.46 25.35
C LEU A 23 0.34 8.74 26.76
N PRO A 24 0.76 9.99 27.11
CA PRO A 24 1.24 10.29 28.45
C PRO A 24 0.20 10.09 29.56
N GLN A 25 -1.10 10.12 29.25
CA GLN A 25 -2.18 9.89 30.22
C GLN A 25 -2.35 8.41 30.58
N PHE A 26 -1.75 7.50 29.81
CA PHE A 26 -1.91 6.05 29.96
C PHE A 26 -0.62 5.34 30.41
N LYS A 27 0.37 6.07 30.95
CA LYS A 27 1.67 5.50 31.37
C LYS A 27 1.54 4.25 32.24
N ASP A 28 0.58 4.24 33.17
CA ASP A 28 0.36 3.11 34.09
C ASP A 28 -0.72 2.12 33.60
N LYS A 29 -1.24 2.32 32.38
CA LYS A 29 -2.32 1.52 31.79
C LYS A 29 -1.83 0.85 30.51
N GLU A 30 -1.12 -0.27 30.68
CA GLU A 30 -0.45 -1.02 29.59
C GLU A 30 -1.36 -1.24 28.38
N LEU A 31 -2.57 -1.78 28.58
CA LEU A 31 -3.51 -2.07 27.49
C LEU A 31 -3.92 -0.81 26.71
N LEU A 32 -4.11 0.32 27.38
CA LEU A 32 -4.50 1.57 26.72
C LEU A 32 -3.30 2.19 26.00
N SER A 33 -2.11 2.18 26.62
CA SER A 33 -0.87 2.59 25.97
C SER A 33 -0.61 1.81 24.67
N TYR A 34 -0.77 0.49 24.73
CA TYR A 34 -0.66 -0.38 23.56
C TYR A 34 -1.66 0.01 22.47
N LYS A 35 -2.95 0.15 22.79
CA LYS A 35 -3.99 0.54 21.82
C LYS A 35 -3.72 1.92 21.19
N THR A 36 -3.19 2.88 21.96
CA THR A 36 -2.80 4.20 21.44
C THR A 36 -1.67 4.08 20.43
N LEU A 37 -0.62 3.31 20.74
CA LEU A 37 0.50 3.06 19.81
C LEU A 37 0.07 2.35 18.53
N VAL A 38 -0.81 1.34 18.65
CA VAL A 38 -1.38 0.65 17.48
C VAL A 38 -2.18 1.63 16.62
N SER A 39 -3.03 2.45 17.25
CA SER A 39 -3.83 3.44 16.54
C SER A 39 -2.94 4.46 15.81
N TRP A 40 -1.93 4.99 16.49
CA TRP A 40 -0.93 5.89 15.90
C TRP A 40 -0.23 5.24 14.69
N ASN A 41 0.19 3.98 14.82
CA ASN A 41 0.85 3.25 13.74
C ASN A 41 -0.08 3.05 12.54
N MET A 42 -1.34 2.66 12.76
CA MET A 42 -2.34 2.46 11.70
C MET A 42 -2.63 3.76 10.95
N LEU A 43 -2.74 4.90 11.63
CA LEU A 43 -2.85 6.19 10.97
C LEU A 43 -1.64 6.46 10.08
N GLY A 44 -0.44 6.09 10.52
CA GLY A 44 0.80 6.19 9.75
C GLY A 44 0.76 5.36 8.46
N VAL A 45 0.23 4.13 8.55
CA VAL A 45 0.02 3.25 7.38
C VAL A 45 -0.94 3.91 6.40
N VAL A 46 -2.11 4.36 6.87
CA VAL A 46 -3.13 5.00 6.00
C VAL A 46 -2.57 6.26 5.32
N SER A 47 -1.81 7.10 6.04
CA SER A 47 -1.18 8.28 5.43
C SER A 47 -0.18 7.91 4.31
N ARG A 48 0.57 6.81 4.46
CA ARG A 48 1.48 6.31 3.41
C ARG A 48 0.71 5.71 2.23
N GLU A 49 -0.36 4.98 2.49
CA GLU A 49 -1.26 4.47 1.44
C GLU A 49 -1.86 5.60 0.61
N ILE A 50 -2.27 6.71 1.24
CA ILE A 50 -2.80 7.87 0.50
C ILE A 50 -1.71 8.53 -0.34
N ARG A 51 -0.48 8.68 0.18
CA ARG A 51 0.62 9.34 -0.54
C ARG A 51 1.15 8.54 -1.73
N SER A 52 1.33 7.23 -1.56
CA SER A 52 2.06 6.41 -2.53
C SER A 52 1.17 5.38 -3.23
N GLY A 53 -0.05 5.13 -2.74
CA GLY A 53 -0.88 4.03 -3.21
C GLY A 53 -1.30 4.16 -4.67
N GLU A 54 -1.58 5.37 -5.16
CA GLU A 54 -1.91 5.57 -6.57
C GLU A 54 -0.70 5.37 -7.49
N GLU A 55 0.47 5.88 -7.11
CA GLU A 55 1.71 5.70 -7.88
C GLU A 55 2.12 4.22 -7.94
N LEU A 56 2.05 3.50 -6.82
CA LEU A 56 2.36 2.07 -6.76
C LEU A 56 1.37 1.26 -7.61
N LEU A 57 0.09 1.64 -7.59
CA LEU A 57 -0.93 1.00 -8.41
C LEU A 57 -0.70 1.23 -9.91
N ASP A 58 -0.27 2.44 -10.30
CA ASP A 58 0.07 2.75 -11.68
C ASP A 58 1.30 1.93 -12.15
N LYS A 59 2.31 1.75 -11.28
CA LYS A 59 3.46 0.87 -11.56
C LYS A 59 3.03 -0.60 -11.70
N GLU A 60 2.14 -1.08 -10.82
CA GLU A 60 1.60 -2.44 -10.89
C GLU A 60 0.85 -2.67 -12.20
N LEU A 61 -0.02 -1.74 -12.59
CA LEU A 61 -0.74 -1.79 -13.87
C LEU A 61 0.21 -1.78 -15.07
N GLY A 62 1.26 -0.97 -15.03
CA GLY A 62 2.30 -0.96 -16.07
C GLY A 62 2.96 -2.33 -16.26
N ARG A 63 3.32 -3.00 -15.16
CA ARG A 63 3.87 -4.37 -15.22
C ARG A 63 2.86 -5.40 -15.73
N LEU A 64 1.59 -5.28 -15.34
CA LEU A 64 0.52 -6.18 -15.78
C LEU A 64 0.25 -6.10 -17.29
N VAL A 65 0.34 -4.90 -17.87
CA VAL A 65 0.22 -4.63 -19.31
C VAL A 65 1.22 -5.47 -20.10
N GLU A 66 2.49 -5.47 -19.68
CA GLU A 66 3.57 -6.23 -20.32
C GLU A 66 3.39 -7.76 -20.16
N LEU A 67 2.93 -8.23 -19.00
CA LEU A 67 2.77 -9.67 -18.73
C LEU A 67 1.57 -10.31 -19.42
N LEU A 68 0.51 -9.52 -19.59
CA LEU A 68 -0.75 -9.94 -20.20
C LEU A 68 -0.86 -9.51 -21.68
N ASN A 69 0.13 -8.77 -22.22
CA ASN A 69 0.10 -8.18 -23.55
C ASN A 69 -1.18 -7.36 -23.80
N LYS A 70 -1.52 -6.49 -22.85
CA LYS A 70 -2.71 -5.62 -22.93
C LYS A 70 -2.33 -4.22 -23.40
N ASN A 71 -3.34 -3.43 -23.75
CA ASN A 71 -3.18 -1.99 -23.93
C ASN A 71 -3.64 -1.28 -22.66
N LEU A 72 -2.81 -0.35 -22.16
CA LEU A 72 -3.17 0.42 -20.98
C LEU A 72 -4.07 1.59 -21.38
N VAL A 73 -5.33 1.54 -20.96
CA VAL A 73 -6.19 2.72 -20.90
C VAL A 73 -6.29 3.11 -19.43
N ILE A 74 -5.60 4.18 -19.04
CA ILE A 74 -5.51 4.62 -17.65
C ILE A 74 -6.91 5.06 -17.18
N PRO A 75 -7.51 4.37 -16.20
CA PRO A 75 -8.79 4.78 -15.66
C PRO A 75 -8.67 6.12 -14.91
N PRO A 76 -9.71 6.98 -14.95
CA PRO A 76 -9.65 8.33 -14.40
C PRO A 76 -9.79 8.39 -12.86
N THR A 77 -10.15 7.29 -12.20
CA THR A 77 -10.36 7.26 -10.75
C THR A 77 -9.57 6.14 -10.09
N LEU A 78 -9.11 6.39 -8.87
CA LEU A 78 -8.39 5.41 -8.06
C LEU A 78 -9.18 4.11 -7.88
N ASP A 79 -10.49 4.19 -7.66
CA ASP A 79 -11.35 3.01 -7.52
C ASP A 79 -11.37 2.15 -8.80
N LYS A 80 -11.48 2.79 -9.97
CA LYS A 80 -11.42 2.07 -11.25
C LYS A 80 -10.03 1.46 -11.50
N LYS A 81 -8.95 2.15 -11.12
CA LYS A 81 -7.59 1.59 -11.17
C LYS A 81 -7.47 0.34 -10.29
N LYS A 82 -8.00 0.39 -9.06
CA LYS A 82 -7.99 -0.76 -8.12
C LYS A 82 -8.75 -1.95 -8.68
N ASN A 83 -9.94 -1.71 -9.23
CA ASN A 83 -10.76 -2.75 -9.85
C ASN A 83 -10.06 -3.37 -11.08
N LEU A 84 -9.43 -2.55 -11.92
CA LEU A 84 -8.68 -3.03 -13.08
C LEU A 84 -7.49 -3.91 -12.67
N ALA A 85 -6.68 -3.44 -11.70
CA ALA A 85 -5.56 -4.20 -11.18
C ALA A 85 -6.03 -5.53 -10.56
N HIS A 86 -7.15 -5.53 -9.84
CA HIS A 86 -7.73 -6.77 -9.30
C HIS A 86 -8.08 -7.77 -10.40
N VAL A 87 -8.83 -7.34 -11.43
CA VAL A 87 -9.23 -8.21 -12.55
C VAL A 87 -8.01 -8.78 -13.27
N TRP A 88 -7.00 -7.96 -13.54
CA TRP A 88 -5.79 -8.40 -14.23
C TRP A 88 -4.91 -9.31 -13.39
N ASN A 89 -4.85 -9.12 -12.07
CA ASN A 89 -4.18 -10.06 -11.17
C ASN A 89 -4.87 -11.43 -11.16
N VAL A 90 -6.21 -11.46 -11.18
CA VAL A 90 -6.98 -12.70 -11.29
C VAL A 90 -6.66 -13.43 -12.60
N GLU A 91 -6.62 -12.70 -13.71
CA GLU A 91 -6.25 -13.25 -15.02
C GLU A 91 -4.79 -13.76 -15.04
N LEU A 92 -3.86 -12.98 -14.49
CA LEU A 92 -2.45 -13.36 -14.39
C LEU A 92 -2.28 -14.64 -13.57
N ARG A 93 -2.95 -14.74 -12.42
CA ARG A 93 -2.98 -15.95 -11.58
C ARG A 93 -3.42 -17.16 -12.39
N ASP A 94 -4.51 -17.03 -13.15
CA ASP A 94 -5.07 -18.14 -13.91
C ASP A 94 -4.15 -18.55 -15.07
N LYS A 95 -3.51 -17.58 -15.72
CA LYS A 95 -2.46 -17.81 -16.72
C LYS A 95 -1.27 -18.57 -16.12
N ILE A 96 -0.72 -18.10 -14.99
CA ILE A 96 0.41 -18.74 -14.31
C ILE A 96 0.09 -20.19 -13.95
N ARG A 97 -1.12 -20.45 -13.41
CA ARG A 97 -1.56 -21.81 -13.04
C ARG A 97 -1.72 -22.72 -14.24
N ARG A 98 -2.37 -22.25 -15.31
CA ARG A 98 -2.63 -23.02 -16.53
C ARG A 98 -1.35 -23.37 -17.27
N GLU A 99 -0.45 -22.40 -17.41
CA GLU A 99 0.78 -22.52 -18.21
C GLU A 99 1.99 -22.97 -17.37
N LYS A 100 1.79 -23.23 -16.05
CA LYS A 100 2.82 -23.65 -15.09
C LYS A 100 4.06 -22.73 -15.10
N LEU A 101 3.83 -21.42 -15.13
CA LEU A 101 4.86 -20.38 -15.29
C LEU A 101 5.51 -19.95 -13.96
N SER A 102 5.49 -20.82 -12.94
CA SER A 102 5.90 -20.51 -11.57
C SER A 102 7.40 -20.74 -11.31
N SER A 103 8.25 -20.65 -12.32
CA SER A 103 9.69 -20.79 -12.12
C SER A 103 10.29 -19.57 -11.41
N GLU A 104 11.25 -19.84 -10.53
CA GLU A 104 12.05 -18.79 -9.88
C GLU A 104 12.75 -17.92 -10.94
N ASN A 105 12.84 -16.62 -10.65
CA ASN A 105 13.40 -15.60 -11.55
C ASN A 105 12.67 -15.39 -12.89
N SER A 106 11.49 -16.00 -13.09
CA SER A 106 10.63 -15.64 -14.21
C SER A 106 10.11 -14.20 -14.06
N ARG A 107 9.75 -13.57 -15.19
CA ARG A 107 9.09 -12.25 -15.19
C ARG A 107 7.81 -12.23 -14.32
N TYR A 108 7.12 -13.36 -14.21
CA TYR A 108 5.93 -13.55 -13.38
C TYR A 108 6.28 -13.53 -11.89
N TRP A 109 7.32 -14.29 -11.51
CA TRP A 109 7.84 -14.30 -10.15
C TRP A 109 8.29 -12.90 -9.70
N ASN A 110 9.07 -12.22 -10.55
CA ASN A 110 9.59 -10.89 -10.24
C ASN A 110 8.45 -9.87 -10.05
N HIS A 111 7.40 -9.94 -10.87
CA HIS A 111 6.24 -9.07 -10.71
C HIS A 111 5.50 -9.30 -9.39
N VAL A 112 5.23 -10.56 -9.02
CA VAL A 112 4.56 -10.89 -7.75
C VAL A 112 5.43 -10.43 -6.57
N LYS A 113 6.73 -10.72 -6.61
CA LYS A 113 7.68 -10.33 -5.58
C LYS A 113 7.74 -8.81 -5.39
N GLU A 114 7.86 -8.06 -6.48
CA GLU A 114 7.94 -6.59 -6.41
C GLU A 114 6.63 -5.99 -5.89
N THR A 115 5.48 -6.49 -6.36
CA THR A 115 4.17 -6.00 -5.91
C THR A 115 3.93 -6.28 -4.41
N VAL A 116 4.39 -7.43 -3.90
CA VAL A 116 4.35 -7.73 -2.47
C VAL A 116 5.29 -6.80 -1.69
N LYS A 117 6.52 -6.61 -2.18
CA LYS A 117 7.50 -5.71 -1.56
C LYS A 117 6.95 -4.29 -1.44
N GLU A 118 6.43 -3.73 -2.53
CA GLU A 118 5.81 -2.39 -2.55
C GLU A 118 4.67 -2.27 -1.52
N LYS A 119 3.80 -3.29 -1.40
CA LYS A 119 2.73 -3.32 -0.40
C LYS A 119 3.25 -3.40 1.04
N VAL A 120 4.29 -4.20 1.26
CA VAL A 120 4.93 -4.33 2.58
C VAL A 120 5.63 -3.04 2.99
N GLU A 121 6.28 -2.34 2.07
CA GLU A 121 6.94 -1.05 2.35
C GLU A 121 5.97 0.03 2.85
N VAL A 122 4.75 0.04 2.33
CA VAL A 122 3.69 0.96 2.79
C VAL A 122 3.29 0.65 4.23
N ILE A 123 3.15 -0.63 4.57
CA ILE A 123 2.76 -1.06 5.92
C ILE A 123 3.94 -0.89 6.89
N ASN A 124 5.12 -1.32 6.49
CA ASN A 124 6.35 -1.32 7.28
C ASN A 124 7.48 -0.59 6.53
N PRO A 125 7.70 0.71 6.81
CA PRO A 125 8.73 1.49 6.14
C PRO A 125 10.16 1.02 6.43
N ARG A 126 10.38 0.24 7.49
CA ARG A 126 11.71 -0.30 7.84
C ARG A 126 12.17 -1.45 6.94
N PHE A 127 11.25 -2.01 6.13
CA PHE A 127 11.53 -3.15 5.27
C PHE A 127 12.68 -2.91 4.26
N ILE A 128 12.94 -1.67 3.88
CA ILE A 128 14.01 -1.30 2.93
C ILE A 128 15.39 -1.23 3.60
N THR A 129 15.43 -1.01 4.92
CA THR A 129 16.66 -0.72 5.67
C THR A 129 17.48 -1.97 6.00
N GLU A 130 16.91 -3.18 5.87
CA GLU A 130 17.58 -4.45 6.15
C GLU A 130 18.27 -5.06 4.91
N ARG A 131 19.09 -4.27 4.20
CA ARG A 131 19.91 -4.73 3.06
C ARG A 131 21.39 -4.76 3.36
#